data_AF-A0A7X6V2D2-F1
#
_entry.id   AF-A0A7X6V2D2-F1
#
_cell.length_a   1.000
_cell.length_b   1.000
_cell.length_c   1.000
_cell.angle_alpha   90.00
_cell.angle_beta   90.00
_cell.angle_gamma   90.00
#
_symmetry.space_group_name_H-M   'P 1'
#
loop_
_entity.id
_entity.type
_entity.pdbx_description
1 polymer ?
#
loop_
_entity_poly.entity_id
_entity_poly.type
_entity_poly.pdbx_seq_one_letter_code
_entity_poly.pdbx_strand_id
1 'polypeptide(L)'
;MKKNSRPRPTRRSCTVLSQFVQYIPPGLVDRLAREYKADIRRFSAFSHVLSLMYGQLSKALSLNEICDAARLHEPEWNRIRGATAPKRNTFSNANRTRDPAMAEALYWAMLEHLEALSPGFLGDRRLKGFLARLKRDVFAIDSTTLRLALNCIDWARHRRKKAAAKLHMKLDLRSRLPSFAAIGSAGKHDCTQH
;
A
#
# COMPACT_ATOMS: atom_id res chain seq x y z
N MET A 1 -42.79 1.28 -33.45
CA MET A 1 -41.60 1.77 -32.72
C MET A 1 -40.65 0.59 -32.44
N LYS A 2 -39.45 0.57 -33.05
CA LYS A 2 -38.44 -0.47 -32.78
C LYS A 2 -37.81 -0.21 -31.40
N LYS A 3 -37.87 -1.19 -30.49
CA LYS A 3 -37.20 -1.13 -29.17
C LYS A 3 -35.69 -1.25 -29.39
N ASN A 4 -34.95 -0.17 -29.15
CA ASN A 4 -33.49 -0.19 -29.05
C ASN A 4 -33.09 -0.93 -27.77
N SER A 5 -32.76 -2.22 -27.87
CA SER A 5 -32.12 -2.94 -26.77
C SER A 5 -30.65 -2.48 -26.68
N ARG A 6 -30.26 -1.91 -25.54
CA ARG A 6 -28.85 -1.61 -25.27
C ARG A 6 -28.08 -2.94 -25.28
N PRO A 7 -26.98 -3.07 -26.03
CA PRO A 7 -26.21 -4.30 -26.06
C PRO A 7 -25.73 -4.61 -24.64
N ARG A 8 -25.93 -5.87 -24.19
CA ARG A 8 -25.40 -6.31 -22.90
C ARG A 8 -23.87 -6.19 -22.97
N PRO A 9 -23.23 -5.47 -22.04
CA PRO A 9 -21.79 -5.38 -22.03
C PRO A 9 -21.19 -6.77 -21.89
N THR A 10 -20.20 -7.10 -22.72
CA THR A 10 -19.48 -8.37 -22.69
C THR A 10 -19.01 -8.63 -21.27
N ARG A 11 -19.25 -9.84 -20.75
CA ARG A 11 -18.85 -10.25 -19.41
C ARG A 11 -17.32 -10.21 -19.32
N ARG A 12 -16.76 -9.13 -18.77
CA ARG A 12 -15.32 -8.99 -18.55
C ARG A 12 -14.98 -9.56 -17.18
N SER A 13 -14.12 -10.56 -17.12
CA SER A 13 -13.51 -11.02 -15.87
C SER A 13 -12.48 -9.99 -15.44
N CYS A 14 -12.85 -9.10 -14.52
CA CYS A 14 -11.93 -8.14 -13.92
C CYS A 14 -11.34 -8.76 -12.66
N THR A 15 -10.02 -8.85 -12.55
CA THR A 15 -9.38 -9.33 -11.33
C THR A 15 -9.63 -8.33 -10.19
N VAL A 16 -9.66 -8.82 -8.95
CA VAL A 16 -9.75 -7.95 -7.76
C VAL A 16 -8.62 -6.91 -7.76
N LEU A 17 -7.41 -7.31 -8.16
CA LEU A 17 -6.27 -6.40 -8.33
C LEU A 17 -6.58 -5.25 -9.31
N SER A 18 -7.18 -5.56 -10.46
CA SER A 18 -7.58 -4.57 -11.45
C SER A 18 -8.67 -3.62 -10.91
N GLN A 19 -9.62 -4.13 -10.12
CA GLN A 19 -10.62 -3.30 -9.44
C GLN A 19 -10.00 -2.32 -8.44
N PHE A 20 -9.03 -2.76 -7.63
CA PHE A 20 -8.31 -1.86 -6.72
C PHE A 20 -7.56 -0.75 -7.47
N VAL A 21 -6.91 -1.09 -8.58
CA VAL A 21 -6.18 -0.13 -9.42
C VAL A 21 -7.08 0.96 -10.01
N GLN A 22 -8.37 0.67 -10.24
CA GLN A 22 -9.31 1.67 -10.76
C GLN A 22 -9.48 2.88 -9.83
N TYR A 23 -9.27 2.71 -8.52
CA TYR A 23 -9.32 3.81 -7.56
C TYR A 23 -8.07 4.70 -7.58
N ILE A 24 -6.97 4.25 -8.17
CA ILE A 24 -5.75 5.05 -8.27
C ILE A 24 -5.92 6.03 -9.43
N PRO A 25 -5.83 7.36 -9.24
CA PRO A 25 -5.92 8.31 -10.33
C PRO A 25 -4.93 7.99 -11.46
N PRO A 26 -5.36 7.98 -12.73
CA PRO A 26 -4.47 7.80 -13.86
C PRO A 26 -3.33 8.83 -13.85
N GLY A 27 -2.08 8.38 -14.08
CA GLY A 27 -0.90 9.25 -14.13
C GLY A 27 -0.38 9.77 -12.78
N LEU A 28 -1.07 9.52 -11.65
CA LEU A 28 -0.59 9.93 -10.32
C LEU A 28 0.80 9.34 -10.02
N VAL A 29 0.95 8.03 -10.21
CA VAL A 29 2.20 7.32 -9.93
C VAL A 29 3.34 7.83 -10.83
N ASP A 30 3.06 8.10 -12.11
CA ASP A 30 4.07 8.58 -13.06
C ASP A 30 4.45 10.05 -12.82
N ARG A 31 3.51 10.87 -12.31
CA ARG A 31 3.80 12.24 -11.85
C ARG A 31 4.75 12.20 -10.66
N LEU A 32 4.42 11.42 -9.63
CA LEU A 32 5.28 11.26 -8.44
C LEU A 32 6.65 10.67 -8.80
N ALA A 33 6.69 9.72 -9.72
CA ALA A 33 7.95 9.15 -10.19
C ALA A 33 8.89 10.20 -10.81
N ARG A 34 8.34 11.19 -11.52
CA ARG A 34 9.12 12.30 -12.08
C ARG A 34 9.60 13.27 -11.02
N GLU A 35 8.73 13.61 -10.07
CA GLU A 35 9.03 14.53 -8.95
C GLU A 35 10.17 13.98 -8.08
N TYR A 36 10.09 12.71 -7.73
CA TYR A 36 11.09 12.01 -6.91
C TYR A 36 12.24 11.39 -7.74
N LYS A 37 12.33 11.71 -9.04
CA LYS A 37 13.39 11.26 -9.96
C LYS A 37 13.65 9.74 -9.91
N ALA A 38 12.58 8.95 -9.78
CA ALA A 38 12.67 7.50 -9.69
C ALA A 38 13.24 6.90 -10.99
N ASP A 39 14.15 5.92 -10.88
CA ASP A 39 14.64 5.21 -12.06
C ASP A 39 13.57 4.29 -12.63
N ILE A 40 12.96 4.71 -13.75
CA ILE A 40 11.85 4.02 -14.43
C ILE A 40 12.27 3.32 -15.74
N ARG A 41 13.57 3.33 -16.09
CA ARG A 41 14.07 2.87 -17.40
C ARG A 41 13.77 1.41 -17.70
N ARG A 42 13.97 0.53 -16.71
CA ARG A 42 13.83 -0.93 -16.86
C ARG A 42 12.52 -1.48 -16.30
N PHE A 43 11.86 -0.72 -15.44
CA PHE A 43 10.67 -1.13 -14.73
C PHE A 43 9.89 0.12 -14.37
N SER A 44 8.63 0.22 -14.79
CA SER A 44 7.88 1.45 -14.57
C SER A 44 7.60 1.67 -13.08
N ALA A 45 7.33 2.92 -12.72
CA ALA A 45 6.86 3.26 -11.37
C ALA A 45 5.53 2.57 -11.05
N PHE A 46 4.61 2.57 -12.02
CA PHE A 46 3.32 1.93 -11.88
C PHE A 46 3.42 0.40 -11.67
N SER A 47 4.24 -0.30 -12.47
CA SER A 47 4.43 -1.75 -12.34
C SER A 47 5.05 -2.14 -10.99
N HIS A 48 5.91 -1.28 -10.44
CA HIS A 48 6.47 -1.45 -9.11
C HIS A 48 5.42 -1.31 -8.02
N VAL A 49 4.61 -0.24 -8.05
CA VAL A 49 3.50 -0.06 -7.11
C VAL A 49 2.52 -1.23 -7.20
N LEU A 50 2.15 -1.65 -8.41
CA LEU A 50 1.27 -2.80 -8.63
C LEU A 50 1.84 -4.09 -8.02
N SER A 51 3.15 -4.29 -8.11
CA SER A 51 3.84 -5.44 -7.53
C SER A 51 3.82 -5.43 -6.00
N LEU A 52 4.02 -4.27 -5.40
CA LEU A 52 3.92 -4.10 -3.95
C LEU A 52 2.47 -4.31 -3.47
N MET A 53 1.49 -3.74 -4.18
CA MET A 53 0.07 -3.95 -3.87
C MET A 53 -0.33 -5.42 -3.97
N TYR A 54 0.10 -6.11 -5.03
CA TYR A 54 -0.16 -7.54 -5.17
C TYR A 54 0.41 -8.31 -3.99
N GLY A 55 1.67 -8.05 -3.59
CA GLY A 55 2.29 -8.70 -2.44
C GLY A 55 1.49 -8.53 -1.14
N GLN A 56 0.92 -7.33 -0.89
CA GLN A 56 0.08 -7.10 0.28
C GLN A 56 -1.26 -7.85 0.20
N LEU A 57 -1.92 -7.83 -0.96
CA LEU A 57 -3.22 -8.47 -1.16
C LEU A 57 -3.13 -10.00 -1.13
N SER A 58 -2.06 -10.56 -1.70
CA SER A 58 -1.82 -12.01 -1.73
C SER A 58 -1.14 -12.53 -0.46
N LYS A 59 -0.70 -11.63 0.43
CA LYS A 59 0.14 -11.95 1.61
C LYS A 59 1.41 -12.72 1.22
N ALA A 60 2.01 -12.36 0.09
CA ALA A 60 3.25 -12.98 -0.38
C ALA A 60 4.37 -12.80 0.65
N LEU A 61 5.04 -13.89 0.98
CA LEU A 61 6.11 -13.96 1.98
C LEU A 61 7.49 -13.72 1.36
N SER A 62 7.60 -13.75 0.03
CA SER A 62 8.85 -13.52 -0.68
C SER A 62 8.70 -12.75 -1.99
N LEU A 63 9.78 -12.12 -2.45
CA LEU A 63 9.84 -11.49 -3.76
C LEU A 63 9.66 -12.50 -4.90
N ASN A 64 10.10 -13.74 -4.71
CA ASN A 64 9.95 -14.80 -5.71
C ASN A 64 8.48 -15.14 -5.94
N GLU A 65 7.70 -15.31 -4.87
CA GLU A 65 6.27 -15.57 -4.99
C GLU A 65 5.54 -14.49 -5.81
N ILE A 66 5.87 -13.22 -5.57
CA ILE A 66 5.32 -12.10 -6.36
C ILE A 66 5.73 -12.23 -7.83
N CYS A 67 7.02 -12.46 -8.10
CA CYS A 67 7.53 -12.53 -9.48
C CYS A 67 6.96 -13.73 -10.24
N ASP A 68 6.93 -14.91 -9.63
CA ASP A 68 6.47 -16.15 -10.27
C ASP A 68 4.96 -16.09 -10.54
N ALA A 69 4.17 -15.61 -9.58
CA ALA A 69 2.73 -15.42 -9.77
C ALA A 69 2.45 -14.35 -10.84
N ALA A 70 3.21 -13.25 -10.85
CA ALA A 70 3.05 -12.23 -11.86
C ALA A 70 3.42 -12.72 -13.26
N ARG A 71 4.45 -13.57 -13.37
CA ARG A 71 4.90 -14.15 -14.63
C ARG A 71 3.92 -15.20 -15.16
N LEU A 72 3.35 -16.01 -14.27
CA LEU A 72 2.29 -16.96 -14.62
C LEU A 72 1.04 -16.25 -15.16
N HIS A 73 0.72 -15.08 -14.61
CA HIS A 73 -0.45 -14.29 -14.99
C HIS A 73 -0.08 -13.02 -15.78
N GLU A 74 1.03 -13.03 -16.50
CA GLU A 74 1.56 -11.86 -17.22
C GLU A 74 0.54 -11.17 -18.16
N PRO A 75 -0.32 -11.91 -18.91
CA PRO A 75 -1.37 -11.27 -19.70
C PRO A 75 -2.36 -10.43 -18.88
N GLU A 76 -2.69 -10.86 -17.65
CA GLU A 76 -3.58 -10.10 -16.78
C GLU A 76 -2.91 -8.87 -16.19
N TRP A 77 -1.60 -8.94 -15.92
CA TRP A 77 -0.81 -7.79 -15.51
C TRP A 77 -0.73 -6.73 -16.61
N ASN A 78 -0.45 -7.15 -17.84
CA ASN A 78 -0.39 -6.25 -18.99
C ASN A 78 -1.73 -5.53 -19.24
N ARG A 79 -2.87 -6.19 -18.96
CA ARG A 79 -4.20 -5.55 -19.05
C ARG A 79 -4.39 -4.43 -18.02
N ILE A 80 -3.69 -4.47 -16.89
CA ILE A 80 -3.75 -3.43 -15.85
C ILE A 80 -2.83 -2.28 -16.26
N ARG A 81 -3.36 -1.35 -17.06
CA ARG A 81 -2.67 -0.13 -17.51
C ARG A 81 -1.31 -0.37 -18.17
N GLY A 82 -1.12 -1.51 -18.84
CA GLY A 82 0.16 -1.86 -19.48
C GLY A 82 1.26 -2.23 -18.49
N ALA A 83 0.92 -2.67 -17.27
CA ALA A 83 1.91 -3.02 -16.28
C ALA A 83 2.68 -4.29 -16.67
N THR A 84 4.00 -4.25 -16.50
CA THR A 84 4.89 -5.37 -16.77
C THR A 84 5.10 -6.22 -15.52
N ALA A 85 5.16 -7.55 -15.69
CA ALA A 85 5.46 -8.47 -14.61
C ALA A 85 6.89 -8.21 -14.05
N PRO A 86 7.08 -8.11 -12.73
CA PRO A 86 8.38 -7.88 -12.13
C PRO A 86 9.36 -9.03 -12.38
N LYS A 87 10.57 -8.70 -12.81
CA LYS A 87 11.72 -9.62 -12.75
C LYS A 87 12.40 -9.47 -11.40
N ARG A 88 12.76 -10.58 -10.74
CA ARG A 88 13.33 -10.60 -9.38
C ARG A 88 14.42 -9.56 -9.14
N ASN A 89 15.48 -9.55 -9.96
CA ASN A 89 16.60 -8.63 -9.77
C ASN A 89 16.19 -7.18 -10.00
N THR A 90 15.29 -6.92 -10.95
CA THR A 90 14.82 -5.57 -11.26
C THR A 90 13.90 -5.04 -10.16
N PHE A 91 12.99 -5.88 -9.65
CA PHE A 91 12.10 -5.53 -8.55
C PHE A 91 12.86 -5.33 -7.24
N SER A 92 13.81 -6.22 -6.93
CA SER A 92 14.69 -6.06 -5.77
C SER A 92 15.52 -4.77 -5.86
N ASN A 93 16.04 -4.42 -7.04
CA ASN A 93 16.76 -3.17 -7.24
C ASN A 93 15.84 -1.96 -7.03
N ALA A 94 14.64 -1.96 -7.63
CA ALA A 94 13.67 -0.88 -7.48
C ALA A 94 13.26 -0.66 -6.01
N ASN A 95 13.10 -1.74 -5.22
CA ASN A 95 12.84 -1.66 -3.78
C ASN A 95 13.99 -1.02 -2.99
N ARG A 96 15.24 -1.15 -3.47
CA ARG A 96 16.43 -0.65 -2.78
C ARG A 96 16.76 0.80 -3.17
N THR A 97 16.57 1.16 -4.44
CA THR A 97 17.12 2.40 -4.99
C THR A 97 16.11 3.53 -5.14
N ARG A 98 14.81 3.22 -5.16
CA ARG A 98 13.79 4.27 -5.26
C ARG A 98 13.58 4.94 -3.92
N ASP A 99 13.47 6.25 -3.96
CA ASP A 99 13.23 7.08 -2.79
C ASP A 99 11.92 6.66 -2.11
N PRO A 100 11.95 6.23 -0.83
CA PRO A 100 10.75 5.87 -0.09
C PRO A 100 9.77 7.05 0.07
N ALA A 101 10.25 8.30 0.00
CA ALA A 101 9.38 9.48 0.07
C ALA A 101 8.37 9.54 -1.09
N MET A 102 8.67 8.90 -2.24
CA MET A 102 7.70 8.75 -3.33
C MET A 102 6.48 7.91 -2.90
N ALA A 103 6.70 6.84 -2.11
CA ALA A 103 5.63 5.99 -1.63
C ALA A 103 4.79 6.69 -0.54
N GLU A 104 5.44 7.51 0.30
CA GLU A 104 4.76 8.37 1.26
C GLU A 104 3.86 9.40 0.56
N ALA A 105 4.39 10.11 -0.44
CA ALA A 105 3.60 11.06 -1.23
C ALA A 105 2.42 10.39 -1.96
N LEU A 106 2.64 9.17 -2.47
CA LEU A 106 1.55 8.38 -3.06
C LEU A 106 0.46 8.06 -2.04
N TYR A 107 0.83 7.69 -0.81
CA TYR A 107 -0.14 7.44 0.26
C TYR A 107 -0.99 8.66 0.56
N TRP A 108 -0.37 9.82 0.80
CA TRP A 108 -1.11 11.05 1.13
C TRP A 108 -1.99 11.53 -0.02
N ALA A 109 -1.49 11.49 -1.26
CA ALA A 109 -2.30 11.83 -2.44
C ALA A 109 -3.49 10.87 -2.63
N MET A 110 -3.31 9.58 -2.33
CA MET A 110 -4.41 8.62 -2.37
C MET A 110 -5.43 8.85 -1.24
N LEU A 111 -4.96 9.19 -0.04
CA LEU A 111 -5.82 9.48 1.11
C LEU A 111 -6.74 10.67 0.80
N GLU A 112 -6.16 11.77 0.33
CA GLU A 112 -6.89 12.98 -0.10
C GLU A 112 -7.87 12.67 -1.23
N HIS A 113 -7.44 11.89 -2.24
CA HIS A 113 -8.31 11.50 -3.34
C HIS A 113 -9.51 10.67 -2.89
N LEU A 114 -9.29 9.70 -1.99
CA LEU A 114 -10.35 8.83 -1.49
C LEU A 114 -11.32 9.57 -0.56
N GLU A 115 -10.83 10.54 0.21
CA GLU A 115 -11.66 11.44 1.00
C GLU A 115 -12.57 12.29 0.09
N ALA A 116 -12.04 12.84 -1.00
CA ALA A 116 -12.82 13.60 -1.96
C ALA A 116 -13.88 12.75 -2.70
N LEU A 117 -13.55 11.49 -3.03
CA LEU A 117 -14.48 10.56 -3.68
C LEU A 117 -15.64 10.12 -2.77
N SER A 118 -15.37 9.99 -1.47
CA SER A 118 -16.36 9.57 -0.49
C SER A 118 -16.14 10.34 0.81
N PRO A 119 -16.95 11.38 1.07
CA PRO A 119 -16.86 12.16 2.31
C PRO A 119 -17.02 11.30 3.59
N GLY A 120 -17.63 10.11 3.47
CA GLY A 120 -17.73 9.12 4.55
C GLY A 120 -16.51 8.18 4.69
N PHE A 121 -15.45 8.37 3.89
CA PHE A 121 -14.22 7.57 3.94
C PHE A 121 -13.39 7.89 5.18
N LEU A 122 -13.16 9.19 5.44
CA LEU A 122 -12.62 9.69 6.71
C LEU A 122 -13.72 10.01 7.73
N GLY A 123 -14.98 10.04 7.27
CA GLY A 123 -16.13 10.41 8.09
C GLY A 123 -16.35 9.51 9.31
N ASP A 124 -16.94 10.11 10.33
CA ASP A 124 -17.30 9.50 11.61
C ASP A 124 -18.29 8.34 11.43
N ARG A 125 -17.76 7.13 11.21
CA ARG A 125 -18.61 5.94 11.26
C ARG A 125 -19.08 5.77 12.69
N ARG A 126 -20.41 5.72 12.88
CA ARG A 126 -21.00 5.40 14.17
C ARG A 126 -20.38 4.13 14.74
N LEU A 127 -19.61 4.32 15.82
CA LEU A 127 -19.14 3.24 16.65
C LEU A 127 -20.37 2.45 17.17
N LYS A 128 -20.19 1.16 17.41
CA LYS A 128 -21.27 0.27 17.88
C LYS A 128 -21.06 -0.08 19.36
N GLY A 129 -22.16 -0.39 20.06
CA GLY A 129 -22.11 -0.86 21.45
C GLY A 129 -21.64 0.22 22.43
N PHE A 130 -20.82 -0.17 23.42
CA PHE A 130 -20.28 0.74 24.43
C PHE A 130 -19.55 1.95 23.83
N LEU A 131 -18.80 1.73 22.76
CA LEU A 131 -18.03 2.78 22.08
C LEU A 131 -18.91 3.88 21.46
N ALA A 132 -20.17 3.57 21.15
CA ALA A 132 -21.14 4.55 20.65
C ALA A 132 -21.56 5.60 21.71
N ARG A 133 -21.41 5.26 23.00
CA ARG A 133 -21.80 6.11 24.13
C ARG A 133 -20.72 7.13 24.50
N LEU A 134 -19.50 6.94 24.00
CA LEU A 134 -18.38 7.85 24.21
C LEU A 134 -18.53 9.07 23.31
N LYS A 135 -18.73 10.24 23.93
CA LYS A 135 -18.88 11.54 23.24
C LYS A 135 -17.55 12.14 22.76
N ARG A 136 -16.43 11.43 22.93
CA ARG A 136 -15.08 11.87 22.52
C ARG A 136 -14.55 10.96 21.42
N ASP A 137 -13.57 11.45 20.67
CA ASP A 137 -12.85 10.64 19.71
C ASP A 137 -12.12 9.50 20.42
N VAL A 138 -12.28 8.29 19.91
CA VAL A 138 -11.71 7.08 20.50
C VAL A 138 -10.60 6.59 19.59
N PHE A 139 -9.38 6.62 20.10
CA PHE A 139 -8.20 6.13 19.41
C PHE A 139 -7.75 4.82 20.02
N ALA A 140 -7.43 3.84 19.18
CA ALA A 140 -6.68 2.66 19.58
C ALA A 140 -5.19 2.91 19.33
N ILE A 141 -4.36 2.60 20.33
CA ILE A 141 -2.92 2.63 20.20
C ILE A 141 -2.47 1.18 19.99
N ASP A 142 -1.78 0.93 18.89
CA ASP A 142 -1.16 -0.36 18.58
C ASP A 142 0.36 -0.22 18.55
N SER A 143 1.07 -1.26 19.02
CA SER A 143 2.53 -1.37 18.96
C SER A 143 2.87 -2.68 18.29
N THR A 144 3.28 -2.61 17.03
CA THR A 144 3.65 -3.79 16.24
C THR A 144 5.16 -3.85 16.05
N THR A 145 5.79 -4.97 16.41
CA THR A 145 7.23 -5.20 16.15
C THR A 145 7.43 -5.91 14.81
N LEU A 146 7.96 -5.18 13.83
CA LEU A 146 8.34 -5.70 12.53
C LEU A 146 9.73 -6.33 12.62
N ARG A 147 9.81 -7.66 12.46
CA ARG A 147 11.10 -8.36 12.37
C ARG A 147 11.74 -8.04 11.03
N LEU A 148 12.96 -7.54 11.06
CA LEU A 148 13.71 -7.14 9.87
C LEU A 148 14.88 -8.11 9.68
N ALA A 149 15.19 -8.44 8.42
CA ALA A 149 16.46 -9.08 8.12
C ALA A 149 17.59 -8.07 8.34
N LEU A 150 18.66 -8.46 9.05
CA LEU A 150 19.77 -7.56 9.40
C LEU A 150 20.41 -6.90 8.18
N ASN A 151 20.40 -7.60 7.05
CA ASN A 151 20.96 -7.13 5.78
C ASN A 151 20.07 -6.11 5.05
N CYS A 152 18.86 -5.87 5.54
CA CYS A 152 17.90 -4.98 4.90
C CYS A 152 17.85 -3.59 5.56
N ILE A 153 18.19 -3.47 6.85
CA ILE A 153 18.06 -2.22 7.61
C ILE A 153 19.12 -2.13 8.72
N ASP A 154 20.00 -1.12 8.63
CA ASP A 154 21.07 -0.89 9.61
C ASP A 154 20.66 -0.01 10.81
N TRP A 155 19.63 0.83 10.67
CA TRP A 155 19.22 1.78 11.70
C TRP A 155 18.33 1.15 12.80
N ALA A 156 17.76 -0.04 12.55
CA ALA A 156 16.83 -0.74 13.45
C ALA A 156 17.46 -2.01 14.07
N ARG A 157 18.75 -1.97 14.43
CA ARG A 157 19.42 -3.10 15.10
C ARG A 157 18.90 -3.26 16.54
N HIS A 158 18.44 -4.46 16.88
CA HIS A 158 17.89 -4.79 18.20
C HIS A 158 18.83 -5.72 19.01
N ARG A 159 19.48 -6.69 18.36
CA ARG A 159 20.57 -7.52 18.93
C ARG A 159 21.63 -7.80 17.87
N ARG A 160 22.78 -8.35 18.28
CA ARG A 160 23.93 -8.68 17.39
C ARG A 160 23.56 -9.41 16.10
N LYS A 161 22.53 -10.27 16.13
CA LYS A 161 22.01 -11.02 14.97
C LYS A 161 20.54 -10.74 14.63
N LYS A 162 19.91 -9.70 15.20
CA LYS A 162 18.49 -9.38 14.95
C LYS A 162 18.27 -7.88 14.74
N ALA A 163 17.62 -7.52 13.63
CA ALA A 163 17.07 -6.19 13.40
C ALA A 163 15.56 -6.26 13.58
N ALA A 164 15.00 -5.26 14.22
CA ALA A 164 13.56 -5.13 14.39
C ALA A 164 13.20 -3.65 14.55
N ALA A 165 12.15 -3.24 13.86
CA ALA A 165 11.54 -1.94 14.02
C ALA A 165 10.26 -2.09 14.83
N LYS A 166 9.97 -1.11 15.68
CA LYS A 166 8.66 -0.97 16.33
C LYS A 166 7.88 0.10 15.58
N LEU A 167 6.65 -0.25 15.23
CA LEU A 167 5.66 0.66 14.67
C LEU A 167 4.65 0.96 15.77
N HIS A 168 4.63 2.21 16.25
CA HIS A 168 3.60 2.73 17.13
C HIS A 168 2.55 3.42 16.28
N MET A 169 1.32 2.91 16.28
CA MET A 169 0.24 3.41 15.44
C MET A 169 -0.92 3.90 16.31
N LYS A 170 -1.43 5.09 16.02
CA LYS A 170 -2.69 5.60 16.57
C LYS A 170 -3.78 5.42 15.52
N LEU A 171 -4.63 4.43 15.72
CA LEU A 171 -5.79 4.15 14.88
C LEU A 171 -6.99 4.94 15.38
N ASP A 172 -7.60 5.76 14.54
CA ASP A 172 -8.92 6.31 14.85
C ASP A 172 -9.98 5.21 14.64
N LEU A 173 -10.73 4.86 15.69
CA LEU A 173 -11.70 3.77 15.62
C LEU A 173 -12.94 4.11 14.79
N ARG A 174 -13.22 5.40 14.56
CA ARG A 174 -14.35 5.87 13.76
C ARG A 174 -14.04 5.69 12.27
N SER A 175 -12.95 6.29 11.79
CA SER A 175 -12.50 6.10 10.40
C SER A 175 -11.94 4.69 10.15
N ARG A 176 -11.40 4.02 11.20
CA ARG A 176 -10.58 2.81 11.13
C ARG A 176 -9.32 3.01 10.30
N LEU A 177 -8.80 4.24 10.28
CA LEU A 177 -7.59 4.61 9.57
C LEU A 177 -6.50 5.02 10.56
N PRO A 178 -5.22 4.77 10.23
CA PRO A 178 -4.12 5.33 11.01
C PRO A 178 -4.16 6.84 10.95
N SER A 179 -4.21 7.47 12.12
CA SER A 179 -4.08 8.92 12.29
C SER A 179 -2.63 9.33 12.56
N PHE A 180 -1.79 8.39 13.02
CA PHE A 180 -0.38 8.60 13.28
C PHE A 180 0.36 7.26 13.25
N ALA A 181 1.58 7.27 12.74
CA ALA A 181 2.49 6.13 12.74
C ALA A 181 3.91 6.62 13.02
N ALA A 182 4.51 6.14 14.10
CA ALA A 182 5.92 6.37 14.42
C ALA A 182 6.68 5.06 14.30
N ILE A 183 7.80 5.08 13.56
CA ILE A 183 8.66 3.92 13.41
C ILE A 183 9.96 4.19 14.17
N GLY A 184 10.27 3.33 15.13
CA GLY A 184 11.48 3.38 15.95
C GLY A 184 12.27 2.09 15.91
N SER A 185 13.53 2.13 16.35
CA SER A 185 14.31 0.91 16.59
C SER A 185 13.72 0.14 17.78
N ALA A 186 13.56 -1.18 17.65
CA ALA A 186 12.99 -2.02 18.71
C ALA A 186 13.87 -2.14 19.97
N GLY A 187 15.09 -1.59 19.95
CA GLY A 187 15.94 -1.53 21.14
C GLY A 187 15.39 -0.63 22.26
N LYS A 188 14.57 0.37 21.92
CA LYS A 188 13.95 1.28 22.91
C LYS A 188 12.68 0.66 23.51
N HIS A 189 12.49 0.84 24.82
CA HIS A 189 11.33 0.33 25.55
C HIS A 189 10.10 1.20 25.27
N ASP A 190 8.91 0.59 25.17
CA ASP A 190 7.68 1.27 24.74
C ASP A 190 7.30 2.45 25.65
N CYS A 191 7.71 2.40 26.92
CA CYS A 191 7.50 3.47 27.91
C CYS A 191 8.30 4.76 27.67
N THR A 192 9.13 4.84 26.63
CA THR A 192 10.00 6.01 26.38
C THR A 192 9.70 6.75 25.08
N GLN A 193 8.66 6.37 24.35
CA GLN A 193 8.24 7.04 23.11
C GLN A 193 6.78 7.50 23.23
N HIS A 194 6.60 8.80 23.51
CA HIS A 194 5.32 9.51 23.54
C HIS A 194 5.23 10.48 22.37
#